data_AF-A0A8B7V6H1-F1
#
_entry.id   AF-A0A8B7V6H1-F1
#
_cell.length_a   1.000
_cell.length_b   1.000
_cell.length_c   1.000
_cell.angle_alpha   90.00
_cell.angle_beta   90.00
_cell.angle_gamma   90.00
#
_symmetry.space_group_name_H-M   'P 1'
#
loop_
_entity.id
_entity.type
_entity.pdbx_description
1 polymer ?
#
loop_
_entity_poly.entity_id
_entity_poly.type
_entity_poly.pdbx_seq_one_letter_code
_entity_poly.pdbx_strand_id
1 'polypeptide(L)'
;MSAPDSTAHFHALLQFRRRKAARPAAAAETTGLGRIIQAEEYLSQAQCTVLKSTECSNATHSLLHRNLGLLYIAKKNYEEARYHLANDIYFASCAFGTEDIRTSGGYFHLANIFYDLNKLDLADTLYTKVSEIWHKYLDNHYQVLSKDRIQQIDLLGRHFVNDTGLDEAQEAEAIRILTSVLNIRESTSARAPQKTIFVLKTLVMLYHLMNSSKAKEYATRALNLAREQLDVQEQTGIEELLSLISTEEDLPVT
;
A
#
# COMPACT_ATOMS: atom_id res chain seq x y z
N MET A 1 -31.06 -30.31 -13.35
CA MET A 1 -30.14 -30.90 -12.35
C MET A 1 -29.60 -29.76 -11.52
N SER A 2 -29.95 -29.73 -10.23
CA SER A 2 -29.65 -28.62 -9.32
C SER A 2 -28.15 -28.48 -9.04
N ALA A 3 -27.68 -27.23 -8.96
CA ALA A 3 -26.33 -26.89 -8.52
C ALA A 3 -26.15 -27.21 -7.02
N PRO A 4 -25.00 -27.76 -6.58
CA PRO A 4 -24.71 -27.85 -5.16
C PRO A 4 -24.18 -26.52 -4.62
N ASP A 5 -24.64 -26.19 -3.42
CA ASP A 5 -24.54 -24.93 -2.69
C ASP A 5 -23.12 -24.35 -2.52
N SER A 6 -22.94 -23.10 -2.95
CA SER A 6 -21.73 -22.29 -2.74
C SER A 6 -21.54 -21.82 -1.29
N THR A 7 -22.54 -22.04 -0.43
CA THR A 7 -22.54 -21.62 0.98
C THR A 7 -21.59 -22.45 1.85
N ALA A 8 -21.23 -23.67 1.41
CA ALA A 8 -20.31 -24.54 2.15
C ALA A 8 -18.83 -24.11 2.06
N HIS A 9 -18.43 -23.37 1.01
CA HIS A 9 -17.04 -22.92 0.83
C HIS A 9 -16.69 -21.70 1.70
N PHE A 10 -17.66 -20.85 2.01
CA PHE A 10 -17.43 -19.65 2.83
C PHE A 10 -17.31 -19.95 4.33
N HIS A 11 -17.95 -21.03 4.81
CA HIS A 11 -17.87 -21.42 6.22
C HIS A 11 -16.52 -22.04 6.62
N ALA A 12 -15.72 -22.56 5.67
CA ALA A 12 -14.40 -23.12 5.96
C ALA A 12 -13.35 -22.04 6.29
N LEU A 13 -13.50 -20.82 5.77
CA LEU A 13 -12.58 -19.70 6.03
C LEU A 13 -12.85 -19.00 7.37
N LEU A 14 -14.05 -19.13 7.94
CA LEU A 14 -14.41 -18.48 9.21
C LEU A 14 -14.22 -19.36 10.45
N GLN A 15 -14.09 -20.68 10.31
CA GLN A 15 -13.79 -21.55 11.46
C GLN A 15 -12.30 -21.58 11.87
N PHE A 16 -11.38 -21.02 11.08
CA PHE A 16 -9.95 -21.03 11.42
C PHE A 16 -9.51 -19.93 12.40
N ARG A 17 -10.40 -19.01 12.81
CA ARG A 17 -10.08 -17.88 13.70
C ARG A 17 -10.46 -18.05 15.17
N ARG A 18 -10.90 -19.23 15.61
CA ARG A 18 -11.14 -19.50 17.04
C ARG A 18 -10.49 -20.79 17.52
N ARG A 19 -9.15 -20.85 17.50
CA ARG A 19 -8.39 -21.62 18.51
C ARG A 19 -7.14 -20.84 18.90
N LYS A 20 -7.17 -20.27 20.11
CA LYS A 20 -5.96 -19.97 20.89
C LYS A 20 -5.26 -21.31 21.13
N ALA A 21 -4.33 -21.66 20.26
CA ALA A 21 -3.34 -22.68 20.49
C ALA A 21 -2.03 -22.09 19.99
N ALA A 22 -1.06 -21.95 20.90
CA ALA A 22 0.30 -21.62 20.53
C ALA A 22 0.78 -22.67 19.50
N ARG A 23 0.79 -22.30 18.21
CA ARG A 23 1.45 -23.11 17.20
C ARG A 23 2.93 -23.11 17.54
N PRO A 24 3.59 -24.27 17.68
CA PRO A 24 5.03 -24.30 17.92
C PRO A 24 5.73 -23.63 16.73
N ALA A 25 6.69 -22.75 17.03
CA ALA A 25 7.45 -21.98 16.03
C ALA A 25 8.00 -22.89 14.91
N ALA A 26 8.42 -24.12 15.24
CA ALA A 26 8.88 -25.12 14.29
C ALA A 26 7.82 -25.52 13.24
N ALA A 27 6.53 -25.57 13.58
CA ALA A 27 5.47 -25.86 12.61
C ALA A 27 5.15 -24.65 11.71
N ALA A 28 5.32 -23.43 12.22
CA ALA A 28 5.22 -22.21 11.41
C ALA A 28 6.42 -22.07 10.45
N GLU A 29 7.61 -22.48 10.91
CA GLU A 29 8.85 -22.47 10.16
C GLU A 29 8.85 -23.53 9.05
N THR A 30 8.42 -24.77 9.31
CA THR A 30 8.25 -25.80 8.27
C THR A 30 7.17 -25.43 7.25
N THR A 31 6.08 -24.79 7.70
CA THR A 31 5.04 -24.28 6.79
C THR A 31 5.54 -23.11 5.95
N GLY A 32 6.38 -22.24 6.52
CA GLY A 32 7.01 -21.12 5.81
C GLY A 32 7.99 -21.60 4.75
N LEU A 33 8.86 -22.55 5.10
CA LEU A 33 9.80 -23.18 4.19
C LEU A 33 9.08 -23.91 3.03
N GLY A 34 8.00 -24.64 3.33
CA GLY A 34 7.20 -25.29 2.29
C GLY A 34 6.59 -24.32 1.28
N ARG A 35 6.16 -23.13 1.72
CA ARG A 35 5.64 -22.07 0.83
C ARG A 35 6.74 -21.44 -0.03
N ILE A 36 7.94 -21.28 0.52
CA ILE A 36 9.09 -20.73 -0.20
C ILE A 36 9.50 -21.67 -1.35
N ILE A 37 9.57 -22.98 -1.08
CA ILE A 37 9.92 -23.98 -2.11
C ILE A 37 8.91 -23.97 -3.25
N GLN A 38 7.61 -23.96 -2.94
CA GLN A 38 6.56 -23.89 -3.96
C GLN A 38 6.65 -22.59 -4.78
N ALA A 39 6.86 -21.45 -4.13
CA ALA A 39 7.02 -20.17 -4.82
C ALA A 39 8.23 -20.18 -5.77
N GLU A 40 9.34 -20.80 -5.36
CA GLU A 40 10.54 -20.94 -6.18
C GLU A 40 10.30 -21.82 -7.43
N GLU A 41 9.58 -22.93 -7.30
CA GLU A 41 9.19 -23.79 -8.43
C GLU A 41 8.30 -23.04 -9.43
N TYR A 42 7.25 -22.36 -8.95
CA TYR A 42 6.36 -21.58 -9.82
C TYR A 42 7.09 -20.42 -10.51
N LEU A 43 7.96 -19.71 -9.80
CA LEU A 43 8.70 -18.58 -10.38
C LEU A 43 9.77 -19.02 -11.36
N SER A 44 10.39 -20.18 -11.15
CA SER A 44 11.32 -20.77 -12.12
C SER A 44 10.61 -21.11 -13.44
N GLN A 45 9.38 -21.63 -13.38
CA GLN A 45 8.56 -21.90 -14.57
C GLN A 45 8.12 -20.61 -15.27
N ALA A 46 7.70 -19.61 -14.49
CA ALA A 46 7.32 -18.29 -15.01
C ALA A 46 8.51 -17.62 -15.72
N GLN A 47 9.69 -17.64 -15.10
CA GLN A 47 10.92 -17.10 -15.69
C GLN A 47 11.29 -17.81 -16.98
N CYS A 48 11.22 -19.15 -17.01
CA CYS A 48 11.49 -19.94 -18.21
C CYS A 48 10.53 -19.58 -19.36
N THR A 49 9.26 -19.35 -19.05
CA THR A 49 8.24 -18.94 -20.03
C THR A 49 8.52 -17.53 -20.56
N VAL A 50 8.79 -16.57 -19.66
CA VAL A 50 9.07 -15.18 -20.03
C VAL A 50 10.34 -15.06 -20.86
N LEU A 51 11.41 -15.79 -20.52
CA LEU A 51 12.67 -15.79 -21.28
C LEU A 51 12.55 -16.44 -22.67
N LYS A 52 11.62 -17.38 -22.83
CA LYS A 52 11.35 -18.05 -24.12
C LYS A 52 10.38 -17.28 -25.01
N SER A 53 9.66 -16.32 -24.45
CA SER A 53 8.76 -15.44 -25.20
C SER A 53 9.55 -14.26 -25.76
N THR A 54 9.44 -14.01 -27.06
CA THR A 54 10.09 -12.87 -27.72
C THR A 54 9.35 -11.54 -27.50
N GLU A 55 8.13 -11.57 -26.93
CA GLU A 55 7.25 -10.39 -26.80
C GLU A 55 6.54 -10.31 -25.44
N CYS A 56 7.28 -10.39 -24.33
CA CYS A 56 6.69 -10.08 -23.03
C CYS A 56 6.65 -8.56 -22.77
N SER A 57 5.52 -8.08 -22.27
CA SER A 57 5.38 -6.66 -21.91
C SER A 57 6.29 -6.28 -20.75
N ASN A 58 6.69 -5.01 -20.68
CA ASN A 58 7.43 -4.47 -19.53
C ASN A 58 6.69 -4.71 -18.20
N ALA A 59 5.35 -4.61 -18.19
CA ALA A 59 4.54 -4.91 -17.01
C ALA A 59 4.70 -6.36 -16.54
N THR A 60 4.73 -7.31 -17.48
CA THR A 60 4.95 -8.74 -17.18
C THR A 60 6.35 -8.98 -16.63
N HIS A 61 7.37 -8.35 -17.21
CA HIS A 61 8.75 -8.44 -16.71
C HIS A 61 8.86 -7.86 -15.29
N SER A 62 8.25 -6.70 -15.04
CA SER A 62 8.22 -6.10 -13.69
C SER A 62 7.60 -7.05 -12.67
N LEU A 63 6.43 -7.63 -12.95
CA LEU A 63 5.76 -8.54 -12.03
C LEU A 63 6.59 -9.79 -11.72
N LEU A 64 7.25 -10.37 -12.73
CA LEU A 64 8.16 -11.50 -12.53
C LEU A 64 9.32 -11.12 -11.59
N HIS A 65 9.97 -9.98 -11.87
CA HIS A 65 11.09 -9.49 -11.08
C HIS A 65 10.68 -9.09 -9.66
N ARG A 66 9.50 -8.49 -9.46
CA ARG A 66 8.90 -8.21 -8.14
C ARG A 66 8.81 -9.49 -7.33
N ASN A 67 8.23 -10.54 -7.90
CA ASN A 67 8.01 -11.80 -7.19
C ASN A 67 9.32 -12.53 -6.87
N LEU A 68 10.29 -12.52 -7.80
CA LEU A 68 11.63 -13.05 -7.54
C LEU A 68 12.35 -12.25 -6.43
N GLY A 69 12.24 -10.92 -6.46
CA GLY A 69 12.76 -10.06 -5.40
C GLY A 69 12.19 -10.41 -4.02
N LEU A 70 10.86 -10.58 -3.94
CA LEU A 70 10.17 -10.98 -2.70
C LEU A 70 10.57 -12.38 -2.22
N LEU A 71 10.74 -13.34 -3.14
CA LEU A 71 11.24 -14.68 -2.82
C LEU A 71 12.63 -14.59 -2.17
N TYR A 72 13.54 -13.82 -2.76
CA TYR A 72 14.89 -13.67 -2.22
C TYR A 72 14.94 -12.90 -0.90
N ILE A 73 14.07 -11.90 -0.69
CA ILE A 73 13.85 -11.30 0.64
C ILE A 73 13.47 -12.38 1.66
N ALA A 74 12.50 -13.24 1.33
CA ALA A 74 12.06 -14.30 2.24
C ALA A 74 13.18 -15.30 2.54
N LYS A 75 14.09 -15.54 1.59
CA LYS A 75 15.30 -16.36 1.75
C LYS A 75 16.45 -15.61 2.45
N LYS A 76 16.28 -14.33 2.82
CA LYS A 76 17.31 -13.41 3.35
C LYS A 76 18.53 -13.26 2.42
N ASN A 77 18.36 -13.53 1.13
CA ASN A 77 19.38 -13.28 0.12
C ASN A 77 19.19 -11.86 -0.46
N TYR A 78 19.67 -10.87 0.27
CA TYR A 78 19.47 -9.47 -0.10
C TYR A 78 20.23 -9.05 -1.37
N GLU A 79 21.29 -9.77 -1.77
CA GLU A 79 22.02 -9.45 -2.99
C GLU A 79 21.14 -9.70 -4.22
N GLU A 80 20.64 -10.93 -4.36
CA GLU A 80 19.73 -11.32 -5.44
C GLU A 80 18.40 -10.56 -5.39
N ALA A 81 17.88 -10.33 -4.18
CA ALA A 81 16.65 -9.56 -4.01
C ALA A 81 16.76 -8.15 -4.60
N ARG A 82 17.88 -7.45 -4.34
CA ARG A 82 18.12 -6.11 -4.91
C ARG A 82 18.26 -6.15 -6.42
N TYR A 83 18.95 -7.15 -6.99
CA TYR A 83 19.05 -7.31 -8.44
C TYR A 83 17.66 -7.41 -9.08
N HIS A 84 16.81 -8.28 -8.52
CA HIS A 84 15.45 -8.45 -9.04
C HIS A 84 14.59 -7.22 -8.81
N LEU A 85 14.64 -6.57 -7.65
CA LEU A 85 13.86 -5.35 -7.39
C LEU A 85 14.30 -4.17 -8.25
N ALA A 86 15.59 -4.04 -8.57
CA ALA A 86 16.09 -3.00 -9.47
C ALA A 86 15.53 -3.20 -10.90
N ASN A 87 15.50 -4.44 -11.39
CA ASN A 87 14.90 -4.76 -12.67
C ASN A 87 13.38 -4.54 -12.67
N ASP A 88 12.69 -4.88 -11.59
CA ASP A 88 11.28 -4.58 -11.44
C ASP A 88 11.01 -3.07 -11.53
N ILE A 89 11.75 -2.25 -10.79
CA ILE A 89 11.64 -0.79 -10.87
C ILE A 89 11.88 -0.30 -12.31
N TYR A 90 12.90 -0.83 -12.98
CA TYR A 90 13.21 -0.46 -14.37
C TYR A 90 12.04 -0.77 -15.31
N PHE A 91 11.56 -2.01 -15.31
CA PHE A 91 10.47 -2.42 -16.21
C PHE A 91 9.14 -1.75 -15.86
N ALA A 92 8.83 -1.57 -14.56
CA ALA A 92 7.64 -0.83 -14.13
C ALA A 92 7.71 0.63 -14.59
N SER A 93 8.89 1.25 -14.50
CA SER A 93 9.12 2.62 -14.99
C SER A 93 8.91 2.71 -16.50
N CYS A 94 9.37 1.72 -17.27
CA CYS A 94 9.12 1.67 -18.71
C CYS A 94 7.64 1.44 -19.06
N ALA A 95 6.88 0.72 -18.22
CA ALA A 95 5.48 0.41 -18.47
C ALA A 95 4.52 1.53 -18.04
N PHE A 96 4.82 2.18 -16.91
CA PHE A 96 3.87 3.05 -16.20
C PHE A 96 4.44 4.42 -15.86
N GLY A 97 5.77 4.58 -15.86
CA GLY A 97 6.47 5.77 -15.40
C GLY A 97 7.08 5.62 -14.00
N THR A 98 8.08 6.44 -13.69
CA THR A 98 8.82 6.38 -12.42
C THR A 98 8.01 6.87 -11.21
N GLU A 99 6.98 7.67 -11.45
CA GLU A 99 6.11 8.28 -10.43
C GLU A 99 4.74 7.61 -10.34
N ASP A 100 4.62 6.36 -10.78
CA ASP A 100 3.37 5.61 -10.78
C ASP A 100 3.28 4.68 -9.55
N ILE A 101 2.08 4.51 -9.01
CA ILE A 101 1.83 3.64 -7.85
C ILE A 101 2.29 2.20 -8.07
N ARG A 102 2.24 1.69 -9.31
CA ARG A 102 2.72 0.34 -9.66
C ARG A 102 4.25 0.22 -9.60
N THR A 103 4.96 1.30 -9.92
CA THR A 103 6.42 1.40 -9.75
C THR A 103 6.79 1.55 -8.26
N SER A 104 5.93 2.19 -7.46
CA SER A 104 6.19 2.47 -6.04
C SER A 104 6.42 1.21 -5.19
N GLY A 105 5.80 0.08 -5.52
CA GLY A 105 6.06 -1.20 -4.83
C GLY A 105 7.53 -1.63 -4.92
N GLY A 106 8.23 -1.19 -5.98
CA GLY A 106 9.66 -1.39 -6.24
C GLY A 106 10.50 -0.75 -5.16
N TYR A 107 10.30 0.56 -5.06
CA TYR A 107 10.95 1.40 -4.08
C TYR A 107 10.64 0.93 -2.65
N PHE A 108 9.40 0.55 -2.36
CA PHE A 108 9.01 0.07 -1.03
C PHE A 108 9.76 -1.19 -0.61
N HIS A 109 9.82 -2.21 -1.47
CA HIS A 109 10.54 -3.45 -1.14
C HIS A 109 12.05 -3.23 -1.04
N LEU A 110 12.62 -2.37 -1.89
CA LEU A 110 14.04 -2.02 -1.80
C LEU A 110 14.34 -1.22 -0.50
N ALA A 111 13.43 -0.35 -0.07
CA ALA A 111 13.52 0.36 1.20
C ALA A 111 13.54 -0.60 2.39
N ASN A 112 12.67 -1.62 2.39
CA ASN A 112 12.65 -2.64 3.44
C ASN A 112 13.98 -3.41 3.52
N ILE A 113 14.61 -3.72 2.38
CA ILE A 113 15.96 -4.33 2.38
C ILE A 113 16.98 -3.39 3.03
N PHE A 114 16.97 -2.10 2.68
CA PHE A 114 17.91 -1.15 3.30
C PHE A 114 17.65 -0.97 4.79
N TYR A 115 16.39 -0.99 5.21
CA TYR A 115 16.00 -0.98 6.61
C TYR A 115 16.55 -2.20 7.36
N ASP A 116 16.35 -3.41 6.82
CA ASP A 116 16.87 -4.66 7.39
C ASP A 116 18.41 -4.68 7.48
N LEU A 117 19.08 -4.02 6.53
CA LEU A 117 20.54 -3.85 6.50
C LEU A 117 21.04 -2.68 7.37
N ASN A 118 20.16 -2.06 8.17
CA ASN A 118 20.45 -0.88 9.00
C ASN A 118 21.01 0.33 8.23
N LYS A 119 20.69 0.44 6.93
CA LYS A 119 21.02 1.59 6.07
C LYS A 119 19.87 2.59 6.08
N LEU A 120 19.62 3.17 7.25
CA LEU A 120 18.42 3.95 7.53
C LEU A 120 18.24 5.17 6.63
N ASP A 121 19.31 5.85 6.23
CA ASP A 121 19.21 7.03 5.35
C ASP A 121 18.70 6.66 3.94
N LEU A 122 19.14 5.52 3.41
CA LEU A 122 18.68 5.00 2.11
C LEU A 122 17.24 4.51 2.19
N ALA A 123 16.89 3.83 3.29
CA ALA A 123 15.52 3.39 3.54
C ALA A 123 14.58 4.60 3.65
N ASP A 124 14.95 5.62 4.44
CA ASP A 124 14.17 6.84 4.61
C ASP A 124 13.94 7.58 3.28
N THR A 125 14.98 7.68 2.45
CA THR A 125 14.90 8.30 1.11
C THR A 125 13.86 7.57 0.24
N LEU A 126 13.91 6.25 0.18
CA LEU A 126 12.96 5.47 -0.62
C LEU A 126 11.56 5.46 -0.02
N TYR A 127 11.41 5.41 1.30
CA TYR A 127 10.10 5.55 1.93
C TYR A 127 9.48 6.91 1.68
N THR A 128 10.27 7.99 1.72
CA THR A 128 9.80 9.33 1.33
C THR A 128 9.29 9.31 -0.11
N LYS A 129 10.07 8.72 -1.03
CA LYS A 129 9.67 8.61 -2.43
C LYS A 129 8.34 7.86 -2.61
N VAL A 130 8.18 6.73 -1.92
CA VAL A 130 6.94 5.94 -1.95
C VAL A 130 5.76 6.77 -1.45
N SER A 131 5.93 7.47 -0.32
CA SER A 131 4.89 8.34 0.22
C SER A 131 4.50 9.47 -0.72
N GLU A 132 5.47 10.11 -1.40
CA GLU A 132 5.23 11.17 -2.38
C GLU A 132 4.42 10.68 -3.58
N ILE A 133 4.76 9.49 -4.11
CA ILE A 133 4.03 8.88 -5.24
C ILE A 133 2.57 8.63 -4.86
N TRP A 134 2.32 8.00 -3.71
CA TRP A 134 0.97 7.73 -3.22
C TRP A 134 0.19 9.01 -2.94
N HIS A 135 0.81 9.99 -2.28
CA HIS A 135 0.20 11.29 -2.03
C HIS A 135 -0.22 11.96 -3.33
N LYS A 136 0.68 12.03 -4.33
CA LYS A 136 0.40 12.66 -5.62
C LYS A 136 -0.76 11.96 -6.34
N TYR A 137 -0.81 10.63 -6.33
CA TYR A 137 -1.91 9.88 -6.92
C TYR A 137 -3.24 10.23 -6.25
N LEU A 138 -3.30 10.12 -4.92
CA LEU A 138 -4.51 10.35 -4.13
C LEU A 138 -4.97 11.81 -4.18
N ASP A 139 -4.04 12.76 -4.18
CA ASP A 139 -4.34 14.20 -4.26
C ASP A 139 -4.93 14.53 -5.62
N ASN A 140 -4.31 14.08 -6.71
CA ASN A 140 -4.87 14.28 -8.04
C ASN A 140 -6.27 13.68 -8.15
N HIS A 141 -6.48 12.48 -7.61
CA HIS A 141 -7.77 11.82 -7.66
C HIS A 141 -8.83 12.58 -6.83
N TYR A 142 -8.48 12.99 -5.61
CA TYR A 142 -9.32 13.84 -4.76
C TYR A 142 -9.67 15.18 -5.42
N GLN A 143 -8.71 15.83 -6.08
CA GLN A 143 -8.91 17.11 -6.78
C GLN A 143 -9.81 16.97 -8.02
N VAL A 144 -9.74 15.85 -8.73
CA VAL A 144 -10.65 15.57 -9.84
C VAL A 144 -12.07 15.36 -9.31
N LEU A 145 -12.24 14.51 -8.29
CA LEU A 145 -13.55 14.23 -7.69
C LEU A 145 -14.20 15.46 -7.05
N SER A 146 -13.42 16.31 -6.37
CA SER A 146 -13.93 17.55 -5.79
C SER A 146 -14.39 18.54 -6.86
N LYS A 147 -13.68 18.65 -7.99
CA LYS A 147 -14.11 19.47 -9.14
C LYS A 147 -15.36 18.90 -9.79
N ASP A 148 -15.43 17.58 -9.96
CA ASP A 148 -16.60 16.91 -10.51
C ASP A 148 -17.81 17.05 -9.56
N ARG A 149 -17.60 17.03 -8.24
CA ARG A 149 -18.63 17.30 -7.22
C ARG A 149 -19.11 18.75 -7.22
N ILE A 150 -18.22 19.72 -7.50
CA ILE A 150 -18.59 21.13 -7.68
C ILE A 150 -19.34 21.37 -9.01
N GLN A 151 -19.07 20.56 -10.03
CA GLN A 151 -19.76 20.63 -11.34
C GLN A 151 -21.00 19.73 -11.43
N GLN A 152 -21.16 18.76 -10.53
CA GLN A 152 -22.32 17.87 -10.42
C GLN A 152 -22.91 17.90 -9.00
N ILE A 153 -23.69 18.95 -8.72
CA ILE A 153 -25.05 18.68 -8.24
C ILE A 153 -25.87 18.44 -9.51
N ASP A 154 -25.77 17.23 -10.07
CA ASP A 154 -26.63 16.79 -11.17
C ASP A 154 -27.71 15.83 -10.62
N LEU A 155 -28.85 15.83 -11.28
CA LEU A 155 -30.23 15.46 -10.89
C LEU A 155 -30.50 14.15 -10.10
N LEU A 156 -29.49 13.35 -9.75
CA LEU A 156 -29.68 11.96 -9.30
C LEU A 156 -28.99 11.58 -7.98
N GLY A 157 -28.32 12.51 -7.27
CA GLY A 157 -27.90 12.30 -5.87
C GLY A 157 -27.08 11.03 -5.61
N ARG A 158 -26.24 10.60 -6.56
CA ARG A 158 -25.48 9.36 -6.42
C ARG A 158 -24.30 9.53 -5.47
N HIS A 159 -24.38 8.89 -4.30
CA HIS A 159 -23.21 8.56 -3.49
C HIS A 159 -22.38 7.51 -4.23
N PHE A 160 -21.15 7.86 -4.57
CA PHE A 160 -20.22 6.88 -5.10
C PHE A 160 -19.76 5.93 -3.98
N VAL A 161 -19.80 4.64 -4.29
CA VAL A 161 -19.31 3.58 -3.41
C VAL A 161 -17.83 3.39 -3.76
N ASN A 162 -16.95 4.05 -3.01
CA ASN A 162 -15.49 4.03 -3.11
C ASN A 162 -14.92 4.71 -4.37
N ASP A 163 -14.23 5.83 -4.15
CA ASP A 163 -13.70 6.70 -5.19
C ASP A 163 -12.16 6.76 -5.16
N THR A 164 -11.48 5.64 -4.96
CA THR A 164 -9.99 5.63 -5.02
C THR A 164 -9.45 5.53 -6.44
N GLY A 165 -10.27 5.07 -7.39
CA GLY A 165 -9.84 4.69 -8.74
C GLY A 165 -8.94 3.44 -8.78
N LEU A 166 -8.84 2.71 -7.65
CA LEU A 166 -8.00 1.52 -7.49
C LEU A 166 -8.85 0.25 -7.52
N ASP A 167 -8.25 -0.87 -7.92
CA ASP A 167 -8.81 -2.18 -7.65
C ASP A 167 -8.55 -2.65 -6.21
N GLU A 168 -9.27 -3.68 -5.75
CA GLU A 168 -9.16 -4.21 -4.38
C GLU A 168 -7.71 -4.61 -4.00
N ALA A 169 -6.94 -5.12 -4.96
CA ALA A 169 -5.56 -5.53 -4.70
C ALA A 169 -4.65 -4.31 -4.52
N GLN A 170 -4.82 -3.29 -5.34
CA GLN A 170 -4.10 -2.02 -5.24
C GLN A 170 -4.45 -1.26 -3.96
N GLU A 171 -5.71 -1.31 -3.51
CA GLU A 171 -6.11 -0.72 -2.23
C GLU A 171 -5.47 -1.44 -1.04
N ALA A 172 -5.51 -2.77 -1.04
CA ALA A 172 -4.87 -3.57 -0.01
C ALA A 172 -3.35 -3.32 0.02
N GLU A 173 -2.72 -3.15 -1.16
CA GLU A 173 -1.32 -2.77 -1.26
C GLU A 173 -1.06 -1.36 -0.72
N ALA A 174 -1.87 -0.37 -1.08
CA ALA A 174 -1.76 1.01 -0.59
C ALA A 174 -1.82 1.05 0.94
N ILE A 175 -2.83 0.40 1.53
CA ILE A 175 -2.99 0.31 2.99
C ILE A 175 -1.76 -0.33 3.60
N ARG A 176 -1.31 -1.48 3.08
CA ARG A 176 -0.15 -2.21 3.62
C ARG A 176 1.11 -1.37 3.56
N ILE A 177 1.40 -0.74 2.42
CA ILE A 177 2.59 0.08 2.21
C ILE A 177 2.57 1.28 3.14
N LEU A 178 1.54 2.12 3.08
CA LEU A 178 1.49 3.36 3.83
C LEU A 178 1.48 3.14 5.35
N THR A 179 0.76 2.13 5.83
CA THR A 179 0.79 1.77 7.27
C THR A 179 2.14 1.20 7.70
N SER A 180 2.82 0.42 6.86
CA SER A 180 4.17 -0.08 7.15
C SER A 180 5.18 1.06 7.23
N VAL A 181 5.13 2.00 6.26
CA VAL A 181 5.99 3.19 6.27
C VAL A 181 5.74 4.03 7.52
N LEU A 182 4.47 4.24 7.90
CA LEU A 182 4.11 4.96 9.12
C LEU A 182 4.74 4.28 10.36
N ASN A 183 4.53 2.97 10.53
CA ASN A 183 5.05 2.23 11.68
C ASN A 183 6.58 2.29 11.77
N ILE A 184 7.28 2.18 10.64
CA ILE A 184 8.75 2.25 10.58
C ILE A 184 9.23 3.66 10.93
N ARG A 185 8.54 4.69 10.45
CA ARG A 185 8.88 6.08 10.81
C ARG A 185 8.63 6.34 12.29
N GLU A 186 7.52 5.85 12.85
CA GLU A 186 7.23 6.00 14.28
C GLU A 186 8.23 5.24 15.17
N SER A 187 8.75 4.08 14.72
CA SER A 187 9.73 3.31 15.48
C SER A 187 11.16 3.88 15.39
N THR A 188 11.49 4.63 14.34
CA THR A 188 12.83 5.17 14.10
C THR A 188 12.96 6.68 14.33
N SER A 189 11.86 7.43 14.30
CA SER A 189 11.89 8.89 14.24
C SER A 189 11.61 9.54 15.59
N ALA A 190 12.69 10.05 16.18
CA ALA A 190 12.63 11.20 17.09
C ALA A 190 12.97 12.53 16.37
N ARG A 191 13.16 12.53 15.03
CA ARG A 191 13.89 13.60 14.31
C ARG A 191 13.20 14.20 13.09
N ALA A 192 12.04 13.69 12.64
CA ALA A 192 11.36 14.22 11.46
C ALA A 192 9.82 14.09 11.54
N PRO A 193 9.15 14.86 12.42
CA PRO A 193 7.69 14.85 12.55
C PRO A 193 6.97 15.17 11.23
N GLN A 194 7.53 16.05 10.40
CA GLN A 194 6.95 16.46 9.12
C GLN A 194 6.72 15.27 8.19
N LYS A 195 7.70 14.36 8.10
CA LYS A 195 7.60 13.18 7.23
C LYS A 195 6.54 12.20 7.75
N THR A 196 6.44 12.01 9.07
CA THR A 196 5.40 11.17 9.68
C THR A 196 4.01 11.75 9.42
N ILE A 197 3.85 13.06 9.63
CA ILE A 197 2.61 13.78 9.37
C ILE A 197 2.23 13.68 7.89
N PHE A 198 3.19 13.77 6.97
CA PHE A 198 2.94 13.61 5.54
C PHE A 198 2.35 12.23 5.20
N VAL A 199 2.89 11.15 5.79
CA VAL A 199 2.31 9.81 5.62
C VAL A 199 0.91 9.71 6.24
N LEU A 200 0.70 10.30 7.42
CA LEU A 200 -0.63 10.36 8.04
C LEU A 200 -1.64 11.06 7.13
N LYS A 201 -1.30 12.25 6.58
CA LYS A 201 -2.16 12.97 5.62
C LYS A 201 -2.49 12.11 4.40
N THR A 202 -1.50 11.39 3.88
CA THR A 202 -1.69 10.47 2.74
C THR A 202 -2.67 9.34 3.08
N LEU A 203 -2.55 8.75 4.27
CA LEU A 203 -3.50 7.73 4.77
C LEU A 203 -4.90 8.30 4.96
N VAL A 204 -5.02 9.54 5.43
CA VAL A 204 -6.32 10.20 5.58
C VAL A 204 -7.02 10.32 4.23
N MET A 205 -6.32 10.77 3.19
CA MET A 205 -6.88 10.88 1.84
C MET A 205 -7.31 9.52 1.30
N LEU A 206 -6.49 8.48 1.47
CA LEU A 206 -6.85 7.12 1.06
C LEU A 206 -8.14 6.67 1.75
N TYR A 207 -8.20 6.74 3.09
CA TYR A 207 -9.38 6.28 3.83
C TYR A 207 -10.62 7.14 3.60
N HIS A 208 -10.43 8.43 3.29
CA HIS A 208 -11.53 9.31 2.93
C HIS A 208 -12.15 8.91 1.59
N LEU A 209 -11.33 8.67 0.55
CA LEU A 209 -11.80 8.18 -0.75
C LEU A 209 -12.46 6.79 -0.66
N MET A 210 -12.03 5.97 0.31
CA MET A 210 -12.66 4.69 0.63
C MET A 210 -13.95 4.80 1.46
N ASN A 211 -14.40 6.01 1.81
CA ASN A 211 -15.52 6.26 2.73
C ASN A 211 -15.39 5.51 4.08
N SER A 212 -14.18 5.50 4.64
CA SER A 212 -13.86 4.81 5.89
C SER A 212 -13.69 5.76 7.06
N SER A 213 -14.31 5.43 8.20
CA SER A 213 -14.18 6.17 9.46
C SER A 213 -12.75 6.26 9.99
N LYS A 214 -11.84 5.41 9.49
CA LYS A 214 -10.40 5.49 9.80
C LYS A 214 -9.75 6.81 9.36
N ALA A 215 -10.31 7.51 8.37
CA ALA A 215 -9.81 8.80 7.94
C ALA A 215 -9.72 9.78 9.13
N LYS A 216 -10.76 9.84 9.96
CA LYS A 216 -10.83 10.71 11.15
C LYS A 216 -9.80 10.33 12.21
N GLU A 217 -9.55 9.04 12.41
CA GLU A 217 -8.53 8.54 13.34
C GLU A 217 -7.13 9.04 12.93
N TYR A 218 -6.75 8.83 11.67
CA TYR A 218 -5.45 9.28 11.17
C TYR A 218 -5.33 10.81 11.13
N ALA A 219 -6.42 11.53 10.83
CA ALA A 219 -6.41 12.99 10.82
C ALA A 219 -6.21 13.56 12.23
N THR A 220 -6.87 12.98 13.23
CA THR A 220 -6.69 13.35 14.63
C THR A 220 -5.26 13.11 15.09
N ARG A 221 -4.68 11.96 14.70
CA ARG A 221 -3.26 11.65 14.97
C ARG A 221 -2.32 12.66 14.32
N ALA A 222 -2.55 13.02 13.06
CA ALA A 222 -1.74 14.01 12.34
C ALA A 222 -1.77 15.37 13.04
N LEU A 223 -2.96 15.81 13.47
CA LEU A 223 -3.16 17.09 14.14
C LEU A 223 -2.46 17.13 15.51
N ASN A 224 -2.59 16.07 16.31
CA ASN A 224 -1.92 16.00 17.61
C ASN A 224 -0.40 16.07 17.44
N LEU A 225 0.15 15.31 16.49
CA LEU A 225 1.59 15.32 16.22
C LEU A 225 2.07 16.69 15.70
N ALA A 226 1.28 17.37 14.88
CA ALA A 226 1.60 18.71 14.40
C ALA A 226 1.58 19.75 15.53
N ARG A 227 0.61 19.66 16.44
CA ARG A 227 0.53 20.57 17.61
C ARG A 227 1.71 20.41 18.57
N GLU A 228 2.22 19.19 18.71
CA GLU A 228 3.33 18.90 19.61
C GLU A 228 4.69 19.32 19.04
N GLN A 229 4.85 19.27 17.71
CA GLN A 229 6.19 19.28 17.10
C GLN A 229 6.38 20.26 15.93
N LEU A 230 5.32 20.91 15.43
CA LEU A 230 5.37 21.83 14.27
C LEU A 230 4.84 23.23 14.61
N ASP A 231 5.13 24.19 13.71
CA ASP A 231 4.64 25.56 13.81
C ASP A 231 3.14 25.69 13.46
N VAL A 232 2.58 26.87 13.72
CA VAL A 232 1.14 27.16 13.56
C VAL A 232 0.69 27.09 12.09
N GLN A 233 1.59 27.32 11.13
CA GLN A 233 1.24 27.37 9.70
C GLN A 233 1.08 25.96 9.12
N GLU A 234 1.86 24.99 9.60
CA GLU A 234 1.73 23.58 9.22
C GLU A 234 0.51 22.89 9.86
N GLN A 235 -0.05 23.47 10.93
CA GLN A 235 -1.27 22.98 11.60
C GLN A 235 -2.53 23.29 10.78
N THR A 236 -2.61 24.46 10.14
CA THR A 236 -3.82 24.93 9.41
C THR A 236 -4.24 23.96 8.29
N GLY A 237 -3.28 23.45 7.50
CA GLY A 237 -3.58 22.53 6.40
C GLY A 237 -4.07 21.13 6.86
N ILE A 238 -3.85 20.76 8.11
CA ILE A 238 -4.40 19.52 8.70
C ILE A 238 -5.81 19.79 9.25
N GLU A 239 -6.01 20.96 9.86
CA GLU A 239 -7.32 21.38 10.38
C GLU A 239 -8.35 21.54 9.27
N GLU A 240 -7.97 22.12 8.12
CA GLU A 240 -8.82 22.19 6.92
C GLU A 240 -9.24 20.79 6.45
N LEU A 241 -8.30 19.85 6.41
CA LEU A 241 -8.55 18.48 5.97
C LEU A 241 -9.48 17.73 6.95
N LEU A 242 -9.36 17.99 8.26
CA LEU A 242 -10.22 17.43 9.30
C LEU A 242 -11.64 18.03 9.28
N SER A 243 -11.76 19.31 8.98
CA SER A 243 -13.03 20.00 8.77
C SER A 243 -13.78 19.38 7.60
N LEU A 244 -13.11 19.19 6.46
CA LEU A 244 -13.72 18.60 5.25
C LEU A 244 -14.30 17.21 5.51
N ILE A 245 -13.55 16.34 6.19
CA ILE A 245 -14.01 14.99 6.55
C ILE A 245 -15.24 15.05 7.46
N SER A 246 -15.27 15.99 8.41
CA SER A 246 -16.36 16.12 9.37
C SER A 246 -17.63 16.70 8.73
N THR A 247 -17.49 17.63 7.79
CA THR A 247 -18.64 18.25 7.09
C THR A 247 -19.33 17.33 6.09
N GLU A 248 -18.61 16.34 5.53
CA GLU A 248 -19.21 15.37 4.60
C GLU A 248 -19.98 14.25 5.31
N GLU A 249 -19.68 13.95 6.58
CA GLU A 249 -20.45 13.01 7.41
C GLU A 249 -21.80 13.58 7.88
N ASP A 250 -21.91 14.92 8.02
CA ASP A 250 -23.11 15.61 8.51
C ASP A 250 -24.17 15.88 7.41
N LEU A 251 -23.89 15.52 6.15
CA LEU A 251 -24.90 15.57 5.09
C LEU A 251 -25.91 14.44 5.33
N PRO A 252 -27.19 14.75 5.60
CA PRO A 252 -28.18 13.73 5.89
C PRO A 252 -28.35 12.81 4.69
N VAL A 253 -28.30 11.50 4.94
CA VAL A 253 -28.74 10.47 4.02
C VAL A 253 -30.24 10.70 3.76
N THR A 254 -30.58 11.41 2.70
CA THR A 254 -31.95 11.58 2.20
C THR A 254 -32.21 10.68 1.01
#